data_AF-A0A7S1R1C1-F1
#
_entry.id   AF-A0A7S1R1C1-F1
#
_cell.length_a   1.000
_cell.length_b   1.000
_cell.length_c   1.000
_cell.angle_alpha   90.00
_cell.angle_beta   90.00
_cell.angle_gamma   90.00
#
_symmetry.space_group_name_H-M   'P 1'
#
loop_
_entity.id
_entity.type
_entity.pdbx_description
1 polymer ?
#
loop_
_entity_poly.entity_id
_entity_poly.type
_entity_poly.pdbx_seq_one_letter_code
_entity_poly.pdbx_strand_id
1 'polypeptide(L)'
;CDIQGVQGRLGAGYFFTDPQIHGTLHRWGKGDLGREGMRMFFTAHRCNEVCRLLGLTPSNSTYAEDNDDDDGETGTLAMKQLRDQLKQQAKVKPPPAAPKPSTSKSPSPVPGGSSFGTATLS
;
A
#
# COMPACT_ATOMS: atom_id res chain seq x y z
N CYS A 1 13.55 -7.59 -16.54
CA CYS A 1 15.01 -7.31 -16.56
C CYS A 1 15.73 -8.60 -16.16
N ASP A 2 17.05 -8.58 -15.98
CA ASP A 2 17.85 -9.77 -15.62
C ASP A 2 17.62 -10.97 -16.56
N ILE A 3 17.68 -10.72 -17.88
CA ILE A 3 17.53 -11.77 -18.89
C ILE A 3 18.89 -12.44 -19.04
N GLN A 4 19.06 -13.57 -18.37
CA GLN A 4 20.29 -14.38 -18.36
C GLN A 4 20.03 -15.80 -18.83
N GLY A 5 21.03 -16.46 -19.40
CA GLY A 5 20.86 -17.80 -19.93
C GLY A 5 21.90 -18.18 -20.98
N VAL A 6 21.57 -19.18 -21.79
CA VAL A 6 22.46 -19.74 -22.81
C VAL A 6 21.80 -19.79 -24.17
N GLN A 7 22.58 -19.62 -25.24
CA GLN A 7 22.12 -19.85 -26.59
C GLN A 7 22.03 -21.36 -26.86
N GLY A 8 20.93 -21.81 -27.45
CA GLY A 8 20.75 -23.18 -27.89
C GLY A 8 21.75 -23.54 -29.01
N ARG A 9 22.14 -24.81 -29.07
CA ARG A 9 23.00 -25.32 -30.14
C ARG A 9 22.33 -25.14 -31.51
N LEU A 10 23.15 -24.93 -32.54
CA LEU A 10 22.71 -24.82 -33.94
C LEU A 10 21.63 -23.75 -34.18
N GLY A 11 21.62 -22.68 -33.38
CA GLY A 11 20.71 -21.54 -33.60
C GLY A 11 19.26 -21.80 -33.16
N ALA A 12 18.99 -22.80 -32.32
CA ALA A 12 17.66 -23.12 -31.80
C ALA A 12 17.07 -22.06 -30.81
N GLY A 13 17.55 -20.82 -30.85
CA GLY A 13 17.11 -19.73 -29.96
C GLY A 13 17.92 -19.64 -28.67
N TYR A 14 17.30 -19.06 -27.62
CA TYR A 14 17.91 -18.83 -26.31
C TYR A 14 17.07 -19.48 -25.21
N PHE A 15 17.74 -20.08 -24.22
CA PHE A 15 17.13 -20.60 -23.00
C PHE A 15 17.48 -19.65 -21.85
N PHE A 16 16.48 -18.97 -21.33
CA PHE A 16 16.64 -18.02 -20.23
C PHE A 16 16.25 -18.65 -18.90
N THR A 17 16.87 -18.18 -17.81
CA THR A 17 16.59 -18.61 -16.44
C THR A 17 16.56 -17.41 -15.49
N ASP A 18 15.92 -17.58 -14.35
CA ASP A 18 15.93 -16.66 -13.21
C ASP A 18 15.68 -15.17 -13.58
N PRO A 19 14.54 -14.83 -14.21
CA PRO A 19 14.26 -13.45 -14.60
C PRO A 19 13.87 -12.58 -13.39
N GLN A 20 14.16 -11.27 -13.47
CA GLN A 20 13.64 -10.28 -12.53
C GLN A 20 12.48 -9.50 -13.14
N ILE A 21 11.39 -9.38 -12.36
CA ILE A 21 10.20 -8.62 -12.72
C ILE A 21 10.13 -7.37 -11.83
N HIS A 22 9.90 -6.22 -12.45
CA HIS A 22 9.50 -5.00 -11.76
C HIS A 22 8.00 -4.78 -11.96
N GLY A 23 7.26 -4.51 -10.89
CA GLY A 23 5.82 -4.29 -10.94
C GLY A 23 5.40 -3.10 -10.10
N THR A 24 4.39 -2.35 -10.54
CA THR A 24 3.88 -1.18 -9.81
C THR A 24 3.34 -1.51 -8.41
N LEU A 25 3.08 -2.79 -8.14
CA LEU A 25 2.51 -3.29 -6.88
C LEU A 25 3.57 -3.94 -5.97
N HIS A 26 4.84 -3.98 -6.36
CA HIS A 26 5.96 -4.51 -5.57
C HIS A 26 5.73 -5.94 -5.01
N ARG A 27 5.32 -6.88 -5.88
CA ARG A 27 4.90 -8.24 -5.47
C ARG A 27 5.85 -9.35 -5.92
N TRP A 28 6.90 -9.03 -6.66
CA TRP A 28 7.76 -10.04 -7.31
C TRP A 28 9.08 -10.29 -6.59
N GLY A 29 9.01 -10.33 -5.25
CA GLY A 29 10.15 -10.61 -4.39
C GLY A 29 11.06 -9.40 -4.16
N LYS A 30 12.20 -9.63 -3.51
CA LYS A 30 13.09 -8.56 -3.02
C LYS A 30 13.75 -7.74 -4.14
N GLY A 31 13.89 -8.30 -5.33
CA GLY A 31 14.43 -7.59 -6.49
C GLY A 31 13.38 -6.76 -7.25
N ASP A 32 12.11 -6.78 -6.83
CA ASP A 32 11.07 -5.94 -7.42
C ASP A 32 11.22 -4.50 -6.92
N LEU A 33 12.01 -3.70 -7.65
CA LEU A 33 12.19 -2.27 -7.42
C LEU A 33 11.07 -1.40 -8.05
N GLY A 34 9.95 -2.01 -8.47
CA GLY A 34 8.78 -1.30 -9.02
C GLY A 34 9.10 -0.28 -10.11
N ARG A 35 8.51 0.92 -10.01
CA ARG A 35 8.69 1.99 -11.01
C ARG A 35 10.14 2.44 -11.11
N GLU A 36 10.87 2.45 -9.99
CA GLU A 36 12.28 2.83 -9.98
C GLU A 36 13.13 1.83 -10.79
N GLY A 37 12.90 0.52 -10.60
CA GLY A 37 13.56 -0.51 -11.42
C GLY A 37 13.25 -0.40 -12.91
N MET A 38 12.00 -0.07 -13.26
CA MET A 38 11.62 0.22 -14.65
C MET A 38 12.36 1.44 -15.18
N ARG A 39 12.37 2.55 -14.43
CA ARG A 39 13.07 3.79 -14.80
C ARG A 39 14.54 3.51 -15.07
N MET A 40 15.22 2.81 -14.15
CA MET A 40 16.63 2.43 -14.32
C MET A 40 16.86 1.66 -15.63
N PHE A 41 16.03 0.65 -15.92
CA PHE A 41 16.13 -0.11 -17.17
C PHE A 41 16.04 0.80 -18.40
N PHE A 42 15.04 1.69 -18.46
CA PHE A 42 14.80 2.53 -19.62
C PHE A 42 15.78 3.69 -19.76
N THR A 43 16.35 4.21 -18.67
CA THR A 43 17.41 5.24 -18.73
C THR A 43 18.68 4.75 -19.43
N ALA A 44 19.00 3.45 -19.29
CA ALA A 44 20.14 2.83 -19.95
C ALA A 44 19.77 2.19 -21.31
N HIS A 45 18.48 2.05 -21.61
CA HIS A 45 18.03 1.39 -22.83
C HIS A 45 18.30 2.22 -24.07
N ARG A 46 18.91 1.60 -25.07
CA ARG A 46 19.02 2.16 -26.43
C ARG A 46 18.17 1.31 -27.35
N CYS A 47 17.10 1.90 -27.90
CA CYS A 47 16.26 1.20 -28.85
C CYS A 47 17.08 0.67 -30.01
N ASN A 48 16.84 -0.58 -30.39
CA ASN A 48 17.51 -1.23 -31.51
C ASN A 48 16.53 -1.43 -32.69
N GLU A 49 16.95 -2.18 -33.70
CA GLU A 49 16.12 -2.47 -34.86
C GLU A 49 14.86 -3.27 -34.49
N VAL A 50 14.96 -4.22 -33.56
CA VAL A 50 13.81 -5.00 -33.09
C VAL A 50 12.76 -4.08 -32.44
N CYS A 51 13.18 -3.14 -31.59
CA CYS A 51 12.25 -2.16 -31.00
C CYS A 51 11.49 -1.36 -32.06
N ARG A 52 12.20 -0.94 -33.13
CA ARG A 52 11.63 -0.18 -34.24
C ARG A 52 10.69 -1.02 -35.10
N LEU A 53 11.06 -2.27 -35.40
CA LEU A 53 10.22 -3.22 -36.13
C LEU A 53 8.93 -3.54 -35.38
N LEU A 54 8.98 -3.58 -34.04
CA LEU A 54 7.81 -3.76 -33.19
C LEU A 54 6.98 -2.47 -33.01
N GLY A 55 7.40 -1.34 -33.56
CA GLY A 55 6.70 -0.06 -33.43
C GLY A 55 6.64 0.48 -32.00
N LEU A 56 7.59 0.10 -31.14
CA LEU A 56 7.59 0.53 -29.74
C LEU A 56 7.97 2.01 -29.63
N THR A 57 7.21 2.76 -28.83
CA THR A 57 7.53 4.15 -28.50
C THR A 57 8.84 4.19 -27.69
N PRO A 58 9.87 4.93 -28.14
CA PRO A 58 11.08 5.11 -27.35
C PRO A 58 10.74 5.77 -26.00
N SER A 59 11.31 5.26 -24.92
CA SER A 59 11.22 5.87 -23.59
C SER A 59 12.09 7.13 -23.53
N ASN A 60 11.70 8.20 -24.21
CA ASN A 60 12.34 9.51 -24.07
C ASN A 60 11.83 10.28 -22.84
N SER A 61 10.88 9.72 -22.11
CA SER A 61 10.32 10.31 -20.91
C SER A 61 11.34 10.20 -19.79
N THR A 62 11.84 11.34 -19.32
CA THR A 62 12.13 11.52 -17.91
C THR A 62 10.92 10.99 -17.16
N TYR A 63 11.03 9.81 -16.55
CA TYR A 63 10.02 9.31 -15.64
C TYR A 63 9.85 10.44 -14.62
N ALA A 64 8.66 11.06 -14.59
CA ALA A 64 8.36 12.00 -13.53
C ALA A 64 8.60 11.25 -12.22
N GLU A 65 9.28 11.90 -11.27
CA GLU A 65 9.50 11.31 -9.95
C GLU A 65 8.14 11.11 -9.30
N ASP A 66 7.55 9.93 -9.51
CA ASP A 66 6.40 9.46 -8.77
C ASP A 66 6.91 9.10 -7.39
N ASN A 67 6.95 10.11 -6.50
CA ASN A 67 7.21 9.95 -5.08
C ASN A 67 6.36 8.79 -4.57
N ASP A 68 7.00 7.79 -3.96
CA ASP A 68 6.35 6.59 -3.44
C ASP A 68 5.45 6.86 -2.21
N ASP A 69 5.25 8.13 -1.87
CA ASP A 69 4.26 8.65 -0.91
C ASP A 69 2.90 8.95 -1.59
N ASP A 70 2.49 8.23 -2.64
CA ASP A 70 1.21 8.49 -3.32
C ASP A 70 0.00 8.15 -2.41
N ASP A 71 -0.48 9.15 -1.67
CA ASP A 71 -1.77 9.19 -0.99
C ASP A 71 -2.96 9.43 -1.95
N GLY A 72 -2.75 9.20 -3.25
CA GLY A 72 -3.75 9.40 -4.30
C GLY A 72 -3.87 10.87 -4.69
N GLU A 73 -2.75 11.54 -4.94
CA GLU A 73 -2.70 12.96 -5.30
C GLU A 73 -2.53 13.23 -6.81
N THR A 74 -2.69 12.23 -7.67
CA THR A 74 -2.80 12.44 -9.14
C THR A 74 -4.21 12.89 -9.55
N GLY A 75 -4.74 13.91 -8.90
CA GLY A 75 -5.96 14.61 -9.31
C GLY A 75 -5.58 15.92 -9.98
N THR A 76 -6.21 16.28 -11.10
CA THR A 76 -6.11 17.64 -11.66
C THR A 76 -6.33 18.68 -10.56
N LEU A 77 -5.77 19.89 -10.69
CA LEU A 77 -5.91 20.96 -9.69
C LEU A 77 -7.37 21.16 -9.24
N ALA A 78 -8.33 20.98 -10.16
CA ALA A 78 -9.75 20.99 -9.88
C ALA A 78 -10.21 19.87 -8.91
N MET A 79 -9.71 18.65 -9.08
CA MET A 79 -10.02 17.51 -8.20
C MET A 79 -9.35 17.64 -6.83
N LYS A 80 -8.14 18.22 -6.77
CA LYS A 80 -7.48 18.59 -5.50
C LYS A 80 -8.29 19.64 -4.74
N GLN A 81 -8.71 20.72 -5.42
CA GLN A 81 -9.56 21.76 -4.85
C GLN A 81 -10.90 21.20 -4.34
N LEU A 82 -11.54 20.30 -5.07
CA LEU A 82 -12.78 19.66 -4.64
C LEU A 82 -12.58 18.81 -3.37
N ARG A 83 -11.51 18.02 -3.31
CA ARG A 83 -11.18 17.20 -2.12
C ARG A 83 -10.92 18.08 -0.89
N ASP A 84 -10.17 19.17 -1.05
CA ASP A 84 -9.88 20.10 0.03
C ASP A 84 -11.14 20.79 0.54
N GLN A 85 -12.04 21.19 -0.37
CA GLN A 85 -13.36 21.71 0.00
C GLN A 85 -14.19 20.70 0.80
N LEU A 86 -14.23 19.43 0.37
CA LEU A 86 -14.95 18.37 1.08
C LEU A 86 -14.36 18.11 2.48
N LYS A 87 -13.02 18.13 2.62
CA LYS A 87 -12.35 17.98 3.92
C LYS A 87 -12.63 19.14 4.87
N GLN A 88 -12.75 20.37 4.35
CA GLN A 88 -13.13 21.53 5.14
C GLN A 88 -14.59 21.47 5.59
N GLN A 89 -15.49 20.96 4.75
CA GLN A 89 -16.90 20.73 5.11
C GLN A 89 -17.06 19.62 6.15
N ALA A 90 -16.22 18.58 6.10
CA ALA A 90 -16.21 17.50 7.09
C ALA A 90 -15.68 17.93 8.48
N LYS A 91 -15.15 19.15 8.63
CA LYS A 91 -14.68 19.71 9.91
C LYS A 91 -15.78 20.42 10.71
N VAL A 92 -17.03 20.33 10.24
CA VAL A 92 -18.20 20.77 11.01
C VAL A 92 -18.47 19.78 12.14
N LYS A 93 -18.54 20.34 13.36
CA LYS A 93 -18.70 19.74 14.69
C LYS A 93 -19.45 18.39 14.72
N PRO A 94 -18.99 17.37 15.48
CA PRO A 94 -19.72 16.12 15.65
C PRO A 94 -21.14 16.37 16.21
N PRO A 95 -22.14 15.56 15.80
CA PRO A 95 -23.50 15.69 16.31
C PRO A 95 -23.51 15.56 17.85
N PRO A 96 -24.41 16.25 18.56
CA PRO A 96 -24.50 16.16 20.01
C PRO A 96 -24.67 14.70 20.43
N ALA A 97 -23.88 14.28 21.42
CA ALA A 97 -23.93 12.93 21.96
C ALA A 97 -25.38 12.55 22.32
N ALA A 98 -25.81 11.36 21.88
CA ALA A 98 -27.10 10.81 22.24
C ALA A 98 -27.27 10.79 23.78
N PRO A 99 -28.48 11.05 24.30
CA PRO A 99 -28.72 10.98 25.74
C PRO A 99 -28.39 9.58 26.25
N LYS A 100 -27.52 9.49 27.25
CA LYS A 100 -27.19 8.22 27.91
C LYS A 100 -28.49 7.63 28.47
N PRO A 101 -28.76 6.32 28.30
CA PRO A 101 -29.88 5.68 28.96
C PRO A 101 -29.70 5.83 30.48
N SER A 102 -30.76 6.32 31.13
CA SER A 102 -30.85 6.43 32.58
C SER A 102 -30.70 5.04 33.20
N THR A 103 -29.56 4.79 33.83
CA THR A 103 -29.42 3.62 34.69
C THR A 103 -30.29 3.84 35.93
N SER A 104 -31.30 3.00 36.08
CA SER A 104 -32.14 2.92 37.26
C SER A 104 -31.28 2.63 38.50
N LYS A 105 -31.61 3.31 39.60
CA LYS A 105 -31.05 3.08 40.94
C LYS A 105 -31.12 1.60 41.31
N SER A 106 -29.97 0.98 41.56
CA SER A 106 -29.87 -0.22 42.39
C SER A 106 -30.11 0.15 43.87
N PRO A 107 -30.87 -0.62 44.65
CA PRO A 107 -31.11 -0.30 46.06
C PRO A 107 -29.88 -0.61 46.93
N SER A 108 -29.76 0.18 48.00
CA SER A 108 -28.68 0.22 49.00
C SER A 108 -28.39 -1.12 49.72
N PRO A 109 -27.18 -1.31 50.26
CA PRO A 109 -26.82 -2.51 51.02
C PRO A 109 -27.43 -2.49 52.45
N VAL A 110 -27.90 -3.65 52.90
CA VAL A 110 -28.31 -3.92 54.28
C VAL A 110 -27.09 -4.04 55.21
N PRO A 111 -27.17 -3.60 56.48
CA PRO A 111 -26.03 -3.60 57.39
C PRO A 111 -25.77 -4.99 57.99
N GLY A 112 -24.49 -5.25 58.28
CA GLY A 112 -23.97 -6.52 58.73
C GLY A 112 -24.46 -7.00 60.10
N GLY A 113 -24.54 -8.32 60.23
CA GLY A 113 -24.63 -9.06 61.48
C GLY A 113 -23.40 -9.95 61.66
N SER A 114 -22.69 -9.71 62.75
CA SER A 114 -21.56 -10.49 63.28
C SER A 114 -21.96 -11.92 63.65
N SER A 115 -21.10 -12.92 63.39
CA SER A 115 -20.65 -13.83 64.45
C SER A 115 -19.55 -14.79 63.98
N PHE A 116 -18.68 -15.08 64.93
CA PHE A 116 -17.44 -15.84 64.89
C PHE A 116 -17.64 -17.35 64.72
N GLY A 117 -16.64 -18.04 64.19
CA GLY A 117 -16.55 -19.50 64.24
C GLY A 117 -15.20 -20.02 63.76
N THR A 118 -14.19 -19.98 64.62
CA THR A 118 -12.94 -20.73 64.52
C THR A 118 -13.19 -22.23 64.62
N ALA A 119 -12.60 -23.05 63.75
CA ALA A 119 -12.27 -24.43 64.06
C ALA A 119 -11.08 -24.91 63.21
N THR A 120 -10.00 -25.19 63.92
CA THR A 120 -8.77 -25.87 63.50
C THR A 120 -8.94 -27.40 63.50
N LEU A 121 -7.93 -28.07 62.91
CA LEU A 121 -7.55 -29.50 63.02
C LEU A 121 -8.33 -30.45 62.08
N SER A 122 -7.71 -31.45 61.43
CA SER A 122 -6.37 -32.03 61.54
C SER A 122 -5.98 -32.76 60.25
#